data_AF-A0A9E0MLC2-F1
#
_entry.id   AF-A0A9E0MLC2-F1
#
_cell.length_a   1.000
_cell.length_b   1.000
_cell.length_c   1.000
_cell.angle_alpha   90.00
_cell.angle_beta   90.00
_cell.angle_gamma   90.00
#
_symmetry.space_group_name_H-M   'P 1'
#
loop_
_entity.id
_entity.type
_entity.pdbx_description
1 polymer ?
#
loop_
_entity_poly.entity_id
_entity_poly.type
_entity_poly.pdbx_seq_one_letter_code
_entity_poly.pdbx_strand_id
1 'polypeptide(L)'
;MQLDPGTREVLERFGFDLARLTASAAALARGDDLRAANYTRGVLEPLRPRELLPLAASGGQMRSGLYDNGLKAIQKGWVGAVILAGGMATRFGGVVKAKQVVAGGRSFLECKLADLENVARAAGAPIPVWIMTSFATDAAIREVAAARSSELVPITCAPQFVSLRLTPEGELFRDAAGALSPYAPGHGDLTFALLRAGAIAKFRGAGGRHLFVSNVDNLAATLDPAVIGAHMFYGKPMTAEQVRKAPGDQGGGPTRLDGKAQIVEGFRFPPSFDQSQIEVFNTNTFTVDARAIDRDFPLPYYYVEKQVDGRPAVQFERLVGELSAHMPVQFLEVERAERFLPVKDPEDLGARRPALEALLKARQMIG
;
A
#
# COMPACT_ATOMS: atom_id res chain seq x y z
N MET A 1 -4.99 29.50 -11.21
CA MET A 1 -4.31 28.40 -11.95
C MET A 1 -5.21 28.00 -13.12
N GLN A 2 -4.74 28.09 -14.37
CA GLN A 2 -5.50 27.68 -15.56
C GLN A 2 -4.85 26.43 -16.18
N LEU A 3 -5.67 25.44 -16.51
CA LEU A 3 -5.29 24.23 -17.24
C LEU A 3 -6.07 24.21 -18.55
N ASP A 4 -5.44 23.73 -19.63
CA ASP A 4 -6.18 23.54 -20.88
C ASP A 4 -7.27 22.45 -20.71
N PRO A 5 -8.36 22.52 -21.47
CA PRO A 5 -9.49 21.60 -21.31
C PRO A 5 -9.11 20.12 -21.47
N GLY A 6 -8.22 19.78 -22.41
CA GLY A 6 -7.83 18.41 -22.70
C GLY A 6 -7.05 17.78 -21.55
N THR A 7 -6.06 18.49 -21.01
CA THR A 7 -5.32 18.06 -19.82
C THR A 7 -6.27 17.88 -18.63
N ARG A 8 -7.18 18.85 -18.43
CA ARG A 8 -8.14 18.80 -17.32
C ARG A 8 -9.03 17.56 -17.40
N GLU A 9 -9.56 17.25 -18.57
CA GLU A 9 -10.41 16.08 -18.79
C GLU A 9 -9.66 14.77 -18.45
N VAL A 10 -8.41 14.64 -18.89
CA VAL A 10 -7.58 13.46 -18.56
C VAL A 10 -7.36 13.33 -17.06
N LEU A 11 -7.04 14.43 -16.38
CA LEU A 11 -6.80 14.44 -14.94
C LEU A 11 -8.08 14.13 -14.14
N GLU A 12 -9.23 14.65 -14.55
CA GLU A 12 -10.53 14.41 -13.91
C GLU A 12 -10.96 12.93 -13.98
N ARG A 13 -10.57 12.20 -15.03
CA ARG A 13 -10.74 10.72 -15.09
C ARG A 13 -10.01 9.99 -13.96
N PHE A 14 -8.97 10.58 -13.39
CA PHE A 14 -8.25 10.09 -12.21
C PHE A 14 -8.56 10.94 -10.96
N GLY A 15 -9.76 11.53 -10.86
CA GLY A 15 -10.21 12.18 -9.63
C GLY A 15 -9.45 13.46 -9.26
N PHE A 16 -8.86 14.15 -10.23
CA PHE A 16 -8.15 15.40 -9.98
C PHE A 16 -8.99 16.45 -9.24
N ASP A 17 -8.37 17.09 -8.25
CA ASP A 17 -9.00 18.09 -7.40
C ASP A 17 -8.26 19.43 -7.54
N LEU A 18 -8.82 20.30 -8.39
CA LEU A 18 -8.26 21.61 -8.67
C LEU A 18 -8.32 22.54 -7.44
N ALA A 19 -9.34 22.40 -6.60
CA ALA A 19 -9.50 23.24 -5.42
C ALA A 19 -8.40 22.94 -4.40
N ARG A 20 -8.12 21.66 -4.14
CA ARG A 20 -6.99 21.24 -3.30
C ARG A 20 -5.66 21.71 -3.86
N LEU A 21 -5.41 21.49 -5.15
CA LEU A 21 -4.15 21.93 -5.78
C LEU A 21 -3.94 23.45 -5.64
N THR A 22 -5.01 24.23 -5.85
CA THR A 22 -4.98 25.69 -5.71
C THR A 22 -4.71 26.11 -4.26
N ALA A 23 -5.31 25.43 -3.27
CA ALA A 23 -5.05 25.69 -1.86
C ALA A 23 -3.59 25.40 -1.48
N SER A 24 -3.04 24.27 -1.95
CA SER A 24 -1.63 23.92 -1.75
C SER A 24 -0.68 24.93 -2.39
N ALA A 25 -0.96 25.36 -3.63
CA ALA A 25 -0.20 26.40 -4.32
C ALA A 25 -0.22 27.73 -3.56
N ALA A 26 -1.38 28.15 -3.06
CA ALA A 26 -1.50 29.37 -2.29
C ALA A 26 -0.73 29.29 -0.94
N ALA A 27 -0.68 28.13 -0.31
CA ALA A 27 0.11 27.93 0.91
C ALA A 27 1.62 28.05 0.67
N LEU A 28 2.12 27.44 -0.41
CA LEU A 28 3.51 27.57 -0.83
C LEU A 28 3.88 29.02 -1.18
N ALA A 29 3.02 29.71 -1.94
CA ALA A 29 3.24 31.11 -2.33
C ALA A 29 3.28 32.09 -1.13
N ARG A 30 2.63 31.75 -0.01
CA ARG A 30 2.72 32.53 1.24
C ARG A 30 3.98 32.24 2.05
N GLY A 31 4.73 31.19 1.71
CA GLY A 31 5.88 30.72 2.50
C GLY A 31 5.48 29.94 3.75
N ASP A 32 4.31 29.29 3.75
CA ASP A 32 3.91 28.43 4.86
C ASP A 32 4.90 27.25 5.02
N ASP A 33 5.35 26.94 6.24
CA ASP A 33 6.24 25.80 6.49
C ASP A 33 5.47 24.47 6.50
N LEU A 34 5.13 24.01 5.30
CA LEU A 34 4.38 22.77 5.09
C LEU A 34 5.19 21.52 5.44
N ARG A 35 6.53 21.60 5.45
CA ARG A 35 7.40 20.50 5.88
C ARG A 35 7.30 20.32 7.39
N ALA A 36 7.33 21.40 8.18
CA ALA A 36 7.11 21.32 9.62
C ALA A 36 5.70 20.80 9.97
N ALA A 37 4.70 21.05 9.11
CA ALA A 37 3.37 20.50 9.28
C ALA A 37 3.30 18.96 9.13
N ASN A 38 4.33 18.31 8.57
CA ASN A 38 4.39 16.85 8.53
C ASN A 38 4.67 16.23 9.91
N TYR A 39 5.35 16.96 10.81
CA TYR A 39 5.73 16.41 12.09
C TYR A 39 4.49 16.14 12.96
N THR A 40 4.49 14.95 13.55
CA THR A 40 3.53 14.59 14.59
C THR A 40 3.64 15.58 15.75
N ARG A 41 2.47 16.02 16.21
CA ARG A 41 2.31 16.85 17.41
C ARG A 41 1.65 15.98 18.47
N GLY A 42 2.21 15.96 19.67
CA GLY A 42 1.70 15.15 20.77
C GLY A 42 2.80 14.31 21.43
N VAL A 43 2.40 13.51 22.40
CA VAL A 43 3.32 12.62 23.13
C VAL A 43 3.48 11.33 22.35
N LEU A 44 4.73 11.05 21.96
CA LEU A 44 5.12 9.80 21.30
C LEU A 44 5.65 8.83 22.35
N GLU A 45 5.10 7.62 22.36
CA GLU A 45 5.54 6.52 23.23
C GLU A 45 5.68 5.22 22.41
N PRO A 46 6.58 4.31 22.80
CA PRO A 46 6.60 2.95 22.25
C PRO A 46 5.26 2.23 22.42
N LEU A 47 5.02 1.20 21.61
CA LEU A 47 3.87 0.33 21.82
C LEU A 47 3.91 -0.36 23.19
N ARG A 48 2.74 -0.64 23.76
CA ARG A 48 2.64 -1.56 24.90
C ARG A 48 2.85 -3.00 24.42
N PRO A 49 3.41 -3.91 25.23
CA PRO A 49 3.65 -5.30 24.83
C PRO A 49 2.42 -6.02 24.24
N ARG A 50 1.21 -5.73 24.76
CA ARG A 50 -0.05 -6.32 24.27
C ARG A 50 -0.55 -5.77 22.92
N GLU A 51 0.08 -4.70 22.40
CA GLU A 51 -0.32 -4.04 21.16
C GLU A 51 0.43 -4.60 19.95
N LEU A 52 1.61 -5.20 20.17
CA LEU A 52 2.39 -5.96 19.18
C LEU A 52 2.38 -7.43 19.58
N LEU A 53 1.63 -8.24 18.85
CA LEU A 53 1.53 -9.68 19.12
C LEU A 53 2.20 -10.47 18.00
N PRO A 54 3.01 -11.49 18.31
CA PRO A 54 3.55 -12.34 17.27
C PRO A 54 2.44 -13.16 16.62
N LEU A 55 2.58 -13.39 15.32
CA LEU A 55 1.86 -14.46 14.65
C LEU A 55 2.29 -15.79 15.28
N ALA A 56 1.31 -16.65 15.59
CA ALA A 56 1.58 -17.93 16.22
C ALA A 56 2.61 -18.73 15.41
N ALA A 57 3.57 -19.35 16.11
CA ALA A 57 4.69 -20.06 15.48
C ALA A 57 4.20 -21.18 14.55
N SER A 58 4.89 -21.33 13.42
CA SER A 58 4.66 -22.40 12.45
C SER A 58 4.69 -23.79 13.11
N GLY A 59 3.70 -24.63 12.78
CA GLY A 59 3.54 -25.97 13.35
C GLY A 59 2.85 -26.03 14.73
N GLY A 60 2.59 -24.89 15.39
CA GLY A 60 1.87 -24.85 16.66
C GLY A 60 0.35 -25.01 16.50
N GLN A 61 -0.32 -25.56 17.52
CA GLN A 61 -1.79 -25.75 17.52
C GLN A 61 -2.56 -24.45 17.30
N MET A 62 -2.10 -23.35 17.91
CA MET A 62 -2.70 -22.03 17.71
C MET A 62 -2.61 -21.59 16.25
N ARG A 63 -1.45 -21.77 15.61
CA ARG A 63 -1.24 -21.41 14.19
C ARG A 63 -2.14 -22.23 13.27
N SER A 64 -2.28 -23.54 13.50
CA SER A 64 -3.21 -24.39 12.74
C SER A 64 -4.66 -23.96 12.92
N GLY A 65 -5.09 -23.65 14.14
CA GLY A 65 -6.45 -23.16 14.39
C GLY A 65 -6.76 -21.83 13.70
N LEU A 66 -5.80 -20.90 13.68
CA LEU A 66 -5.91 -19.66 12.91
C LEU A 66 -5.98 -19.94 11.41
N TYR A 67 -5.14 -20.85 10.90
CA TYR A 67 -5.12 -21.23 9.49
C TYR A 67 -6.46 -21.77 9.05
N ASP A 68 -7.02 -22.75 9.79
CA ASP A 68 -8.29 -23.38 9.47
C ASP A 68 -9.44 -22.38 9.46
N ASN A 69 -9.46 -21.45 10.41
CA ASN A 69 -10.48 -20.41 10.48
C ASN A 69 -10.39 -19.42 9.31
N GLY A 70 -9.18 -19.02 8.93
CA GLY A 70 -8.99 -18.16 7.76
C GLY A 70 -9.32 -18.88 6.45
N LEU A 71 -8.97 -20.16 6.32
CA LEU A 71 -9.30 -20.96 5.14
C LEU A 71 -10.83 -21.09 5.00
N LYS A 72 -11.54 -21.34 6.10
CA LYS A 72 -13.01 -21.32 6.13
C LYS A 72 -13.59 -19.96 5.76
N ALA A 73 -12.94 -18.86 6.12
CA ALA A 73 -13.38 -17.52 5.72
C ALA A 73 -13.23 -17.31 4.20
N ILE A 74 -12.12 -17.77 3.61
CA ILE A 74 -11.90 -17.74 2.16
C ILE A 74 -12.95 -18.62 1.45
N GLN A 75 -13.18 -19.84 1.92
CA GLN A 75 -14.21 -20.76 1.42
C GLN A 75 -15.62 -20.15 1.39
N LYS A 76 -15.94 -19.31 2.39
CA LYS A 76 -17.23 -18.62 2.49
C LYS A 76 -17.33 -17.37 1.60
N GLY A 77 -16.29 -17.04 0.83
CA GLY A 77 -16.23 -15.82 0.02
C GLY A 77 -16.07 -14.54 0.85
N TRP A 78 -15.60 -14.64 2.09
CA TRP A 78 -15.45 -13.47 2.97
C TRP A 78 -14.19 -12.67 2.70
N VAL A 79 -13.25 -13.19 1.91
CA VAL A 79 -11.90 -12.63 1.75
C VAL A 79 -11.67 -12.20 0.31
N GLY A 80 -11.16 -10.98 0.13
CA GLY A 80 -10.66 -10.46 -1.14
C GLY A 80 -9.25 -9.91 -0.96
N ALA A 81 -8.61 -9.52 -2.07
CA ALA A 81 -7.26 -8.97 -2.05
C ALA A 81 -7.18 -7.62 -2.77
N VAL A 82 -6.28 -6.76 -2.30
CA VAL A 82 -5.91 -5.50 -2.94
C VAL A 82 -4.40 -5.43 -3.13
N ILE A 83 -3.97 -5.18 -4.37
CA ILE A 83 -2.56 -5.04 -4.72
C ILE A 83 -2.28 -3.56 -5.00
N LEU A 84 -1.36 -2.95 -4.25
CA LEU A 84 -0.93 -1.57 -4.46
C LEU A 84 0.11 -1.54 -5.60
N ALA A 85 -0.28 -1.04 -6.77
CA ALA A 85 0.50 -1.11 -8.01
C ALA A 85 0.54 0.25 -8.77
N GLY A 86 0.43 1.35 -8.04
CA GLY A 86 0.51 2.71 -8.60
C GLY A 86 1.90 3.22 -8.89
N GLY A 87 2.93 2.55 -8.40
CA GLY A 87 4.32 2.99 -8.49
C GLY A 87 4.93 2.78 -9.87
N MET A 88 5.49 3.84 -10.42
CA MET A 88 6.45 3.76 -11.52
C MET A 88 7.81 3.31 -11.00
N ALA A 89 8.51 2.51 -11.78
CA ALA A 89 9.87 2.10 -11.51
C ALA A 89 10.83 3.11 -12.17
N THR A 90 10.87 4.34 -11.67
CA THR A 90 11.72 5.41 -12.24
C THR A 90 13.20 5.01 -12.24
N ARG A 91 13.64 4.29 -11.20
CA ARG A 91 14.99 3.68 -11.10
C ARG A 91 15.23 2.50 -12.06
N PHE A 92 14.19 1.99 -12.71
CA PHE A 92 14.23 0.95 -13.74
C PHE A 92 13.97 1.54 -15.14
N GLY A 93 14.26 2.83 -15.36
CA GLY A 93 14.08 3.48 -16.65
C GLY A 93 12.65 3.93 -16.95
N GLY A 94 11.82 4.12 -15.93
CA GLY A 94 10.46 4.67 -16.10
C GLY A 94 9.42 3.66 -16.56
N VAL A 95 9.64 2.36 -16.30
CA VAL A 95 8.67 1.30 -16.60
C VAL A 95 7.65 1.11 -15.47
N VAL A 96 6.55 0.42 -15.77
CA VAL A 96 5.56 0.03 -14.76
C VAL A 96 6.14 -1.05 -13.86
N LYS A 97 6.34 -0.74 -12.56
CA LYS A 97 7.00 -1.65 -11.61
C LYS A 97 6.34 -3.03 -11.55
N ALA A 98 5.02 -3.05 -11.61
CA ALA A 98 4.20 -4.26 -11.60
C ALA A 98 4.53 -5.25 -12.76
N LYS A 99 4.99 -4.75 -13.92
CA LYS A 99 5.35 -5.55 -15.11
C LYS A 99 6.82 -5.96 -15.16
N GLN A 100 7.65 -5.51 -14.22
CA GLN A 100 9.06 -5.88 -14.19
C GLN A 100 9.21 -7.38 -13.90
N VAL A 101 9.92 -8.10 -14.77
CA VAL A 101 10.22 -9.53 -14.60
C VAL A 101 11.14 -9.74 -13.41
N VAL A 102 10.72 -10.63 -12.52
CA VAL A 102 11.41 -10.92 -11.25
C VAL A 102 12.10 -12.26 -11.30
N ALA A 103 11.39 -13.33 -11.64
CA ALA A 103 11.88 -14.70 -11.55
C ALA A 103 11.00 -15.64 -12.41
N GLY A 104 11.60 -16.69 -12.97
CA GLY A 104 10.84 -17.70 -13.75
C GLY A 104 10.03 -17.10 -14.92
N GLY A 105 10.50 -16.00 -15.51
CA GLY A 105 9.80 -15.28 -16.58
C GLY A 105 8.55 -14.51 -16.14
N ARG A 106 8.20 -14.50 -14.84
CA ARG A 106 7.02 -13.79 -14.32
C ARG A 106 7.37 -12.42 -13.78
N SER A 107 6.48 -11.47 -14.01
CA SER A 107 6.51 -10.13 -13.42
C SER A 107 6.08 -10.12 -11.94
N PHE A 108 6.33 -9.02 -11.24
CA PHE A 108 5.84 -8.85 -9.87
C PHE A 108 4.34 -9.12 -9.75
N LEU A 109 3.54 -8.51 -10.64
CA LEU A 109 2.08 -8.68 -10.61
C LEU A 109 1.67 -10.13 -10.89
N GLU A 110 2.30 -10.79 -11.85
CA GLU A 110 1.99 -12.19 -12.16
C GLU A 110 2.35 -13.14 -11.01
N CYS A 111 3.45 -12.87 -10.29
CA CYS A 111 3.76 -13.60 -9.06
C CYS A 111 2.67 -13.41 -8.00
N LYS A 112 2.22 -12.17 -7.76
CA LYS A 112 1.14 -11.88 -6.80
C LYS A 112 -0.19 -12.54 -7.19
N LEU A 113 -0.53 -12.58 -8.47
CA LEU A 113 -1.74 -13.25 -8.95
C LEU A 113 -1.63 -14.78 -8.83
N ALA A 114 -0.46 -15.36 -9.09
CA ALA A 114 -0.23 -16.79 -8.92
C ALA A 114 -0.40 -17.25 -7.46
N ASP A 115 0.03 -16.44 -6.48
CA ASP A 115 -0.26 -16.68 -5.06
C ASP A 115 -1.77 -16.76 -4.80
N LEU A 116 -2.51 -15.75 -5.25
CA LEU A 116 -3.96 -15.68 -5.05
C LEU A 116 -4.70 -16.82 -5.75
N GLU A 117 -4.24 -17.24 -6.94
CA GLU A 117 -4.79 -18.41 -7.65
C GLU A 117 -4.52 -19.71 -6.88
N ASN A 118 -3.32 -19.87 -6.32
CA ASN A 118 -2.98 -21.05 -5.53
C ASN A 118 -3.84 -21.13 -4.26
N VAL A 119 -4.03 -20.00 -3.56
CA VAL A 119 -4.88 -19.92 -2.38
C VAL A 119 -6.35 -20.17 -2.74
N ALA A 120 -6.85 -19.55 -3.83
CA ALA A 120 -8.22 -19.75 -4.31
C ALA A 120 -8.48 -21.23 -4.67
N ARG A 121 -7.54 -21.88 -5.36
CA ARG A 121 -7.61 -23.30 -5.71
C ARG A 121 -7.60 -24.19 -4.47
N ALA A 122 -6.72 -23.92 -3.51
CA ALA A 122 -6.64 -24.67 -2.26
C ALA A 122 -7.91 -24.50 -1.40
N ALA A 123 -8.51 -23.31 -1.41
CA ALA A 123 -9.77 -23.05 -0.73
C ALA A 123 -10.99 -23.60 -1.48
N GLY A 124 -10.90 -23.79 -2.79
CA GLY A 124 -12.06 -24.13 -3.63
C GLY A 124 -13.07 -22.99 -3.75
N ALA A 125 -12.62 -21.74 -3.64
CA ALA A 125 -13.46 -20.55 -3.67
C ALA A 125 -12.76 -19.38 -4.37
N PRO A 126 -13.50 -18.52 -5.10
CA PRO A 126 -12.91 -17.39 -5.78
C PRO A 126 -12.46 -16.30 -4.81
N ILE A 127 -11.37 -15.61 -5.14
CA ILE A 127 -10.81 -14.50 -4.39
C ILE A 127 -10.84 -13.26 -5.29
N PRO A 128 -11.79 -12.32 -5.11
CA PRO A 128 -11.83 -11.12 -5.91
C PRO A 128 -10.64 -10.22 -5.60
N VAL A 129 -10.03 -9.68 -6.67
CA VAL A 129 -8.80 -8.89 -6.59
C VAL A 129 -9.03 -7.50 -7.14
N TRP A 130 -8.65 -6.49 -6.36
CA TRP A 130 -8.53 -5.13 -6.82
C TRP A 130 -7.07 -4.74 -6.99
N ILE A 131 -6.71 -4.16 -8.12
CA ILE A 131 -5.38 -3.63 -8.34
C ILE A 131 -5.48 -2.11 -8.29
N MET A 132 -4.87 -1.49 -7.28
CA MET A 132 -4.80 -0.05 -7.17
C MET A 132 -3.70 0.48 -8.09
N THR A 133 -4.11 1.01 -9.25
CA THR A 133 -3.23 1.57 -10.27
C THR A 133 -3.03 3.07 -10.06
N SER A 134 -2.24 3.73 -10.91
CA SER A 134 -2.16 5.19 -11.03
C SER A 134 -2.37 5.60 -12.48
N PHE A 135 -2.53 6.89 -12.75
CA PHE A 135 -2.63 7.42 -14.13
C PHE A 135 -1.50 6.93 -15.05
N ALA A 136 -0.30 6.67 -14.50
CA ALA A 136 0.86 6.21 -15.24
C ALA A 136 0.93 4.69 -15.41
N THR A 137 0.27 3.90 -14.55
CA THR A 137 0.34 2.43 -14.57
C THR A 137 -0.95 1.77 -15.07
N ASP A 138 -2.07 2.49 -15.11
CA ASP A 138 -3.41 1.93 -15.31
C ASP A 138 -3.57 1.19 -16.64
N ALA A 139 -3.23 1.80 -17.77
CA ALA A 139 -3.38 1.19 -19.08
C ALA A 139 -2.62 -0.15 -19.19
N ALA A 140 -1.34 -0.14 -18.83
CA ALA A 140 -0.48 -1.31 -18.92
C ALA A 140 -0.88 -2.43 -17.92
N ILE A 141 -1.40 -2.07 -16.74
CA ILE A 141 -1.88 -3.05 -15.76
C ILE A 141 -3.24 -3.62 -16.19
N ARG A 142 -4.11 -2.84 -16.82
CA ARG A 142 -5.38 -3.34 -17.37
C ARG A 142 -5.18 -4.42 -18.43
N GLU A 143 -4.14 -4.32 -19.25
CA GLU A 143 -3.76 -5.38 -20.20
C GLU A 143 -3.44 -6.69 -19.46
N VAL A 144 -2.63 -6.63 -18.40
CA VAL A 144 -2.29 -7.80 -17.59
C VAL A 144 -3.52 -8.33 -16.87
N ALA A 145 -4.34 -7.46 -16.30
CA ALA A 145 -5.58 -7.83 -15.63
C ALA A 145 -6.55 -8.54 -16.59
N ALA A 146 -6.72 -8.05 -17.81
CA ALA A 146 -7.56 -8.68 -18.82
C ALA A 146 -7.02 -10.06 -19.24
N ALA A 147 -5.71 -10.21 -19.37
CA ALA A 147 -5.08 -11.47 -19.75
C ALA A 147 -5.03 -12.52 -18.62
N ARG A 148 -5.07 -12.09 -17.35
CA ARG A 148 -4.89 -12.96 -16.17
C ARG A 148 -6.15 -13.13 -15.32
N SER A 149 -7.18 -12.32 -15.52
CA SER A 149 -8.44 -12.48 -14.77
C SER A 149 -9.07 -13.83 -15.07
N SER A 150 -9.54 -14.52 -14.04
CA SER A 150 -10.19 -15.83 -14.13
C SER A 150 -11.42 -15.88 -13.23
N GLU A 151 -12.17 -16.98 -13.28
CA GLU A 151 -13.27 -17.20 -12.33
C GLU A 151 -12.78 -17.33 -10.88
N LEU A 152 -11.62 -17.95 -10.68
CA LEU A 152 -11.00 -18.09 -9.35
C LEU A 152 -10.42 -16.77 -8.83
N VAL A 153 -9.91 -15.93 -9.71
CA VAL A 153 -9.27 -14.66 -9.36
C VAL A 153 -9.80 -13.57 -10.28
N PRO A 154 -11.04 -13.08 -10.08
CA PRO A 154 -11.58 -12.01 -10.89
C PRO A 154 -10.91 -10.69 -10.54
N ILE A 155 -10.36 -9.99 -11.54
CA ILE A 155 -9.52 -8.81 -11.35
C ILE A 155 -10.27 -7.54 -11.74
N THR A 156 -10.20 -6.49 -10.92
CA THR A 156 -10.70 -5.14 -11.23
C THR A 156 -9.63 -4.10 -10.92
N CYS A 157 -9.36 -3.18 -11.85
CA CYS A 157 -8.46 -2.06 -11.57
C CYS A 157 -9.22 -0.91 -10.90
N ALA A 158 -8.65 -0.36 -9.82
CA ALA A 158 -9.17 0.79 -9.08
C ALA A 158 -8.12 1.92 -9.10
N PRO A 159 -8.16 2.83 -10.08
CA PRO A 159 -7.16 3.88 -10.19
C PRO A 159 -7.19 4.81 -8.98
N GLN A 160 -6.02 5.05 -8.39
CA GLN A 160 -5.85 6.11 -7.40
C GLN A 160 -5.94 7.49 -8.04
N PHE A 161 -5.92 8.52 -7.21
CA PHE A 161 -6.12 9.88 -7.68
C PHE A 161 -4.86 10.39 -8.43
N VAL A 162 -4.99 11.55 -9.06
CA VAL A 162 -3.87 12.29 -9.67
C VAL A 162 -3.82 13.72 -9.14
N SER A 163 -2.62 14.28 -9.12
CA SER A 163 -2.39 15.71 -8.88
C SER A 163 -1.21 16.19 -9.71
N LEU A 164 -0.99 17.51 -9.77
CA LEU A 164 0.15 18.12 -10.44
C LEU A 164 1.18 18.56 -9.40
N ARG A 165 2.47 18.37 -9.73
CA ARG A 165 3.57 18.91 -8.92
C ARG A 165 3.57 20.42 -8.98
N LEU A 166 4.04 21.02 -7.90
CA LEU A 166 4.26 22.47 -7.79
C LEU A 166 5.75 22.77 -7.66
N THR A 167 6.16 23.99 -7.94
CA THR A 167 7.46 24.51 -7.49
C THR A 167 7.38 24.86 -5.99
N PRO A 168 8.52 25.03 -5.29
CA PRO A 168 8.52 25.52 -3.91
C PRO A 168 7.78 26.85 -3.72
N GLU A 169 7.68 27.67 -4.78
CA GLU A 169 6.99 28.97 -4.80
C GLU A 169 5.47 28.84 -5.07
N GLY A 170 4.97 27.62 -5.27
CA GLY A 170 3.55 27.35 -5.50
C GLY A 170 3.09 27.45 -6.96
N GLU A 171 4.01 27.55 -7.92
CA GLU A 171 3.68 27.54 -9.34
C GLU A 171 3.52 26.12 -9.87
N LEU A 172 2.84 25.92 -11.01
CA LEU A 172 2.77 24.62 -11.65
C LEU A 172 4.15 24.18 -12.13
N PHE A 173 4.61 23.01 -11.69
CA PHE A 173 5.88 22.47 -12.17
C PHE A 173 5.73 22.00 -13.62
N ARG A 174 6.62 22.49 -14.48
CA ARG A 174 6.75 22.10 -15.88
C ARG A 174 8.14 21.54 -16.14
N ASP A 175 8.21 20.47 -16.93
CA ASP A 175 9.49 19.89 -17.38
C ASP A 175 10.21 20.80 -18.39
N ALA A 176 11.37 20.36 -18.89
CA ALA A 176 12.16 21.12 -19.87
C ALA A 176 11.41 21.35 -21.21
N ALA A 177 10.42 20.51 -21.54
CA ALA A 177 9.57 20.66 -22.72
C ALA A 177 8.32 21.53 -22.46
N GLY A 178 8.16 22.06 -21.23
CA GLY A 178 7.00 22.87 -20.83
C GLY A 178 5.76 22.05 -20.45
N ALA A 179 5.86 20.72 -20.44
CA ALA A 179 4.75 19.84 -20.10
C ALA A 179 4.54 19.79 -18.58
N LEU A 180 3.28 19.65 -18.16
CA LEU A 180 2.93 19.55 -16.75
C LEU A 180 3.43 18.23 -16.16
N SER A 181 3.75 18.24 -14.87
CA SER A 181 4.31 17.08 -14.17
C SER A 181 3.28 16.44 -13.24
N PRO A 182 2.44 15.48 -13.71
CA PRO A 182 1.50 14.76 -12.87
C PRO A 182 2.19 13.75 -11.95
N TYR A 183 1.55 13.46 -10.81
CA TYR A 183 1.94 12.42 -9.88
C TYR A 183 0.72 11.78 -9.21
N ALA A 184 0.92 10.56 -8.69
CA ALA A 184 -0.08 9.85 -7.91
C ALA A 184 0.06 10.24 -6.41
N PRO A 185 -0.99 10.73 -5.72
CA PRO A 185 -0.92 11.25 -4.35
C PRO A 185 -0.70 10.21 -3.23
N GLY A 186 0.06 9.15 -3.49
CA GLY A 186 0.45 8.16 -2.49
C GLY A 186 -0.62 7.09 -2.23
N HIS A 187 -0.17 6.02 -1.56
CA HIS A 187 -1.00 4.84 -1.34
C HIS A 187 -2.15 5.05 -0.34
N GLY A 188 -2.17 6.17 0.39
CA GLY A 188 -3.31 6.57 1.24
C GLY A 188 -4.59 6.86 0.45
N ASP A 189 -4.52 6.95 -0.87
CA ASP A 189 -5.69 7.00 -1.74
C ASP A 189 -6.51 5.69 -1.76
N LEU A 190 -5.99 4.60 -1.18
CA LEU A 190 -6.58 3.26 -1.20
C LEU A 190 -8.10 3.23 -1.00
N THR A 191 -8.60 3.77 0.13
CA THR A 191 -10.03 3.68 0.45
C THR A 191 -10.86 4.49 -0.52
N PHE A 192 -10.41 5.69 -0.88
CA PHE A 192 -11.09 6.56 -1.85
C PHE A 192 -11.14 5.94 -3.25
N ALA A 193 -10.04 5.32 -3.69
CA ALA A 193 -9.96 4.65 -4.99
C ALA A 193 -10.91 3.46 -5.06
N LEU A 194 -10.98 2.65 -4.00
CA LEU A 194 -11.91 1.52 -3.90
C LEU A 194 -13.38 1.97 -3.83
N LEU A 195 -13.68 3.02 -3.08
CA LEU A 195 -15.03 3.61 -3.01
C LEU A 195 -15.47 4.17 -4.37
N ARG A 196 -14.61 4.97 -5.02
CA ARG A 196 -14.87 5.53 -6.35
C ARG A 196 -15.08 4.45 -7.42
N ALA A 197 -14.37 3.33 -7.31
CA ALA A 197 -14.52 2.18 -8.20
C ALA A 197 -15.75 1.29 -7.86
N GLY A 198 -16.52 1.61 -6.82
CA GLY A 198 -17.62 0.77 -6.33
C GLY A 198 -17.19 -0.58 -5.75
N ALA A 199 -15.88 -0.75 -5.51
CA ALA A 199 -15.27 -2.02 -5.11
C ALA A 199 -15.78 -2.49 -3.74
N ILE A 200 -15.83 -1.59 -2.76
CA ILE A 200 -16.26 -1.92 -1.39
C ILE A 200 -17.73 -2.33 -1.36
N ALA A 201 -18.60 -1.56 -2.00
CA ALA A 201 -20.03 -1.86 -2.09
C ALA A 201 -20.27 -3.21 -2.78
N LYS A 202 -19.62 -3.46 -3.93
CA LYS A 202 -19.72 -4.73 -4.66
C LYS A 202 -19.22 -5.91 -3.81
N PHE A 203 -18.06 -5.78 -3.19
CA PHE A 203 -17.46 -6.83 -2.36
C PHE A 203 -18.36 -7.20 -1.18
N ARG A 204 -18.84 -6.19 -0.45
CA ARG A 204 -19.73 -6.40 0.70
C ARG A 204 -21.09 -6.95 0.30
N GLY A 205 -21.64 -6.48 -0.83
CA GLY A 205 -22.89 -7.01 -1.39
C GLY A 205 -22.83 -8.49 -1.75
N ALA A 206 -21.64 -8.99 -2.10
CA ALA A 206 -21.38 -10.41 -2.33
C ALA A 206 -21.03 -11.21 -1.07
N GLY A 207 -21.12 -10.61 0.13
CA GLY A 207 -20.80 -11.25 1.41
C GLY A 207 -19.35 -11.10 1.87
N GLY A 208 -18.53 -10.36 1.13
CA GLY A 208 -17.14 -10.04 1.45
C GLY A 208 -16.99 -9.24 2.74
N ARG A 209 -15.92 -9.52 3.51
CA ARG A 209 -15.68 -8.95 4.85
C ARG A 209 -14.26 -8.45 5.05
N HIS A 210 -13.26 -9.17 4.59
CA HIS A 210 -11.85 -8.89 4.88
C HIS A 210 -11.08 -8.68 3.58
N LEU A 211 -10.35 -7.57 3.49
CA LEU A 211 -9.46 -7.29 2.37
C LEU A 211 -8.01 -7.41 2.83
N PHE A 212 -7.27 -8.32 2.21
CA PHE A 212 -5.83 -8.40 2.34
C PHE A 212 -5.17 -7.39 1.39
N VAL A 213 -4.35 -6.48 1.91
CA VAL A 213 -3.73 -5.39 1.17
C VAL A 213 -2.22 -5.55 1.21
N SER A 214 -1.55 -5.48 0.05
CA SER A 214 -0.08 -5.55 -0.01
C SER A 214 0.50 -4.77 -1.17
N ASN A 215 1.76 -4.32 -1.03
CA ASN A 215 2.51 -3.73 -2.13
C ASN A 215 2.86 -4.79 -3.19
N VAL A 216 2.83 -4.38 -4.46
CA VAL A 216 3.20 -5.26 -5.58
C VAL A 216 4.67 -5.72 -5.53
N ASP A 217 5.54 -4.94 -4.91
CA ASP A 217 6.99 -5.18 -4.84
C ASP A 217 7.44 -6.03 -3.66
N ASN A 218 6.54 -6.34 -2.72
CA ASN A 218 6.78 -7.30 -1.65
C ASN A 218 6.10 -8.63 -2.00
N LEU A 219 6.86 -9.50 -2.68
CA LEU A 219 6.38 -10.82 -3.08
C LEU A 219 6.26 -11.81 -1.91
N ALA A 220 6.88 -11.49 -0.77
CA ALA A 220 6.76 -12.29 0.44
C ALA A 220 5.41 -12.09 1.15
N ALA A 221 4.74 -10.95 0.96
CA ALA A 221 3.40 -10.69 1.48
C ALA A 221 2.32 -11.45 0.69
N THR A 222 2.20 -12.75 0.91
CA THR A 222 1.18 -13.60 0.30
C THR A 222 -0.12 -13.66 1.10
N LEU A 223 -1.23 -14.06 0.49
CA LEU A 223 -2.48 -14.26 1.23
C LEU A 223 -2.39 -15.51 2.12
N ASP A 224 -2.03 -15.30 3.40
CA ASP A 224 -1.88 -16.36 4.39
C ASP A 224 -3.18 -16.54 5.20
N PRO A 225 -3.87 -17.70 5.10
CA PRO A 225 -5.08 -17.97 5.86
C PRO A 225 -4.92 -17.76 7.36
N ALA A 226 -3.77 -18.07 7.95
CA ALA A 226 -3.60 -17.87 9.39
C ALA A 226 -3.42 -16.40 9.78
N VAL A 227 -3.01 -15.50 8.87
CA VAL A 227 -3.10 -14.05 9.10
C VAL A 227 -4.55 -13.58 9.08
N ILE A 228 -5.36 -14.09 8.14
CA ILE A 228 -6.82 -13.83 8.12
C ILE A 228 -7.48 -14.34 9.40
N GLY A 229 -7.15 -15.56 9.84
CA GLY A 229 -7.61 -16.12 11.09
C GLY A 229 -7.18 -15.28 12.29
N ALA A 230 -5.95 -14.79 12.32
CA ALA A 230 -5.45 -13.89 13.37
C ALA A 230 -6.23 -12.58 13.40
N HIS A 231 -6.49 -11.97 12.24
CA HIS A 231 -7.31 -10.76 12.12
C HIS A 231 -8.72 -10.97 12.69
N MET A 232 -9.37 -12.08 12.34
CA MET A 232 -10.69 -12.43 12.87
C MET A 232 -10.66 -12.73 14.38
N PHE A 233 -9.61 -13.40 14.86
CA PHE A 233 -9.44 -13.74 16.28
C PHE A 233 -9.26 -12.49 17.15
N TYR A 234 -8.41 -11.55 16.72
CA TYR A 234 -8.18 -10.30 17.45
C TYR A 234 -9.32 -9.28 17.29
N GLY A 235 -10.14 -9.41 16.25
CA GLY A 235 -11.41 -8.68 16.10
C GLY A 235 -11.26 -7.17 15.90
N LYS A 236 -10.07 -6.68 15.57
CA LYS A 236 -9.85 -5.25 15.28
C LYS A 236 -10.12 -4.94 13.81
N PRO A 237 -10.64 -3.74 13.47
CA PRO A 237 -10.91 -3.35 12.08
C PRO A 237 -9.73 -3.41 11.13
N MET A 238 -8.50 -3.32 11.65
CA MET A 238 -7.27 -3.37 10.88
C MET A 238 -6.25 -4.24 11.61
N THR A 239 -5.59 -5.12 10.87
CA THR A 239 -4.35 -5.78 11.27
C THR A 239 -3.22 -5.28 10.39
N ALA A 240 -2.09 -4.89 10.98
CA ALA A 240 -0.91 -4.41 10.25
C ALA A 240 0.30 -5.29 10.57
N GLU A 241 0.87 -5.91 9.53
CA GLU A 241 2.05 -6.78 9.67
C GLU A 241 3.32 -5.96 9.91
N GLN A 242 4.05 -6.31 10.96
CA GLN A 242 5.30 -5.69 11.38
C GLN A 242 6.43 -6.72 11.36
N VAL A 243 7.63 -6.30 11.00
CA VAL A 243 8.83 -7.16 11.09
C VAL A 243 9.84 -6.51 12.02
N ARG A 244 10.71 -7.30 12.64
CA ARG A 244 11.88 -6.74 13.33
C ARG A 244 12.72 -5.91 12.36
N LYS A 245 13.17 -4.74 12.82
CA LYS A 245 14.05 -3.85 12.03
C LYS A 245 15.36 -4.58 11.69
N ALA A 246 15.79 -4.44 10.45
CA ALA A 246 17.12 -4.83 10.02
C ALA A 246 18.00 -3.56 9.83
N PRO A 247 19.34 -3.68 9.89
CA PRO A 247 20.23 -2.58 9.55
C PRO A 247 19.88 -1.98 8.17
N GLY A 248 19.75 -0.66 8.11
CA GLY A 248 19.40 0.06 6.87
C GLY A 248 17.90 0.23 6.61
N ASP A 249 17.01 -0.32 7.45
CA ASP A 249 15.59 0.01 7.37
C ASP A 249 15.37 1.50 7.70
N GLN A 250 14.80 2.22 6.72
CA GLN A 250 14.45 3.63 6.82
C GLN A 250 12.94 3.73 6.57
N GLY A 251 12.18 4.22 7.55
CA GLY A 251 10.73 4.35 7.44
C GLY A 251 10.01 4.32 8.77
N GLY A 252 8.69 4.38 8.70
CA GLY A 252 7.82 4.40 9.86
C GLY A 252 7.73 3.10 10.64
N GLY A 253 7.07 3.20 11.78
CA GLY A 253 6.73 2.06 12.61
C GLY A 253 5.55 2.38 13.51
N PRO A 254 5.03 1.35 14.19
CA PRO A 254 3.89 1.50 15.06
C PRO A 254 4.33 2.18 16.35
N THR A 255 3.62 3.24 16.72
CA THR A 255 3.92 4.13 17.85
C THR A 255 2.62 4.53 18.52
N ARG A 256 2.65 4.87 19.81
CA ARG A 256 1.54 5.53 20.47
C ARG A 256 1.70 7.04 20.31
N LEU A 257 0.72 7.69 19.71
CA LEU A 257 0.61 9.14 19.68
C LEU A 257 -0.59 9.54 20.52
N ASP A 258 -0.36 10.34 21.56
CA ASP A 258 -1.36 10.76 22.56
C ASP A 258 -2.16 9.57 23.11
N GLY A 259 -1.44 8.49 23.43
CA GLY A 259 -2.02 7.28 23.98
C GLY A 259 -2.79 6.41 22.97
N LYS A 260 -2.73 6.70 21.66
CA LYS A 260 -3.31 5.86 20.62
C LYS A 260 -2.25 5.17 19.79
N ALA A 261 -2.23 3.84 19.83
CA ALA A 261 -1.40 3.00 19.00
C ALA A 261 -1.80 3.14 17.51
N GLN A 262 -0.87 3.57 16.67
CA GLN A 262 -1.05 3.84 15.25
C GLN A 262 0.29 3.75 14.50
N ILE A 263 0.26 3.76 13.19
CA ILE A 263 1.47 3.82 12.34
C ILE A 263 1.84 5.29 12.17
N VAL A 264 3.12 5.60 12.41
CA VAL A 264 3.70 6.92 12.14
C VAL A 264 4.85 6.72 11.17
N GLU A 265 4.82 7.43 10.03
CA GLU A 265 5.90 7.38 9.05
C GLU A 265 7.17 8.07 9.53
N GLY A 266 8.33 7.58 9.08
CA GLY A 266 9.64 7.99 9.58
C GLY A 266 9.89 9.51 9.51
N PHE A 267 9.45 10.15 8.43
CA PHE A 267 9.61 11.60 8.23
C PHE A 267 8.64 12.45 9.09
N ARG A 268 7.65 11.83 9.72
CA ARG A 268 6.70 12.50 10.62
C ARG A 268 7.18 12.52 12.07
N PHE A 269 8.22 11.77 12.43
CA PHE A 269 8.80 11.90 13.76
C PHE A 269 9.54 13.24 13.86
N PRO A 270 9.32 14.02 14.93
CA PRO A 270 10.12 15.21 15.16
C PRO A 270 11.59 14.82 15.36
N PRO A 271 12.56 15.70 15.02
CA PRO A 271 13.99 15.40 15.18
C PRO A 271 14.41 15.02 16.60
N SER A 272 13.64 15.42 17.61
CA SER A 272 13.86 15.11 19.02
C SER A 272 13.43 13.69 19.43
N PHE A 273 12.68 12.96 18.60
CA PHE A 273 12.20 11.63 18.92
C PHE A 273 13.23 10.57 18.51
N ASP A 274 13.62 9.74 19.48
CA ASP A 274 14.55 8.63 19.25
C ASP A 274 13.82 7.44 18.59
N GLN A 275 13.93 7.33 17.27
CA GLN A 275 13.31 6.25 16.49
C GLN A 275 13.91 4.86 16.78
N SER A 276 15.05 4.77 17.49
CA SER A 276 15.65 3.48 17.86
C SER A 276 14.80 2.72 18.89
N GLN A 277 13.93 3.43 19.63
CA GLN A 277 12.97 2.86 20.57
C GLN A 277 11.86 2.02 19.90
N ILE A 278 11.70 2.17 18.58
CA ILE A 278 10.76 1.38 17.78
C ILE A 278 11.53 0.19 17.21
N GLU A 279 11.28 -1.01 17.74
CA GLU A 279 12.04 -2.23 17.37
C GLU A 279 11.53 -2.90 16.08
N VAL A 280 10.38 -2.48 15.57
CA VAL A 280 9.73 -3.07 14.40
C VAL A 280 9.51 -2.06 13.27
N PHE A 281 9.36 -2.59 12.06
CA PHE A 281 9.19 -1.86 10.82
C PHE A 281 7.85 -2.22 10.18
N ASN A 282 7.14 -1.21 9.69
CA ASN A 282 5.86 -1.41 9.02
C ASN A 282 6.06 -2.00 7.62
N THR A 283 5.51 -3.19 7.37
CA THR A 283 5.66 -3.86 6.06
C THR A 283 4.78 -3.27 4.96
N ASN A 284 3.86 -2.37 5.32
CA ASN A 284 2.77 -1.88 4.47
C ASN A 284 1.86 -3.01 3.94
N THR A 285 1.70 -4.07 4.74
CA THR A 285 0.78 -5.19 4.50
C THR A 285 -0.30 -5.18 5.57
N PHE A 286 -1.56 -5.24 5.16
CA PHE A 286 -2.71 -5.09 6.03
C PHE A 286 -3.78 -6.14 5.78
N THR A 287 -4.56 -6.46 6.80
CA THR A 287 -5.89 -7.06 6.64
C THR A 287 -6.90 -6.10 7.23
N VAL A 288 -7.88 -5.66 6.44
CA VAL A 288 -8.87 -4.66 6.86
C VAL A 288 -10.30 -5.18 6.73
N ASP A 289 -11.14 -4.83 7.70
CA ASP A 289 -12.58 -5.02 7.60
C ASP A 289 -13.15 -4.05 6.55
N ALA A 290 -13.75 -4.61 5.50
CA ALA A 290 -14.37 -3.86 4.42
C ALA A 290 -15.47 -2.91 4.93
N ARG A 291 -16.14 -3.23 6.04
CA ARG A 291 -17.10 -2.32 6.69
C ARG A 291 -16.42 -1.09 7.29
N ALA A 292 -15.23 -1.25 7.86
CA ALA A 292 -14.53 -0.15 8.52
C ALA A 292 -14.04 0.91 7.53
N ILE A 293 -13.78 0.50 6.29
CA ILE A 293 -13.30 1.37 5.21
C ILE A 293 -14.39 1.79 4.21
N ASP A 294 -15.65 1.44 4.46
CA ASP A 294 -16.80 1.89 3.65
C ASP A 294 -17.25 3.31 4.05
N ARG A 295 -16.30 4.24 4.03
CA ARG A 295 -16.46 5.66 4.38
C ARG A 295 -15.20 6.43 3.99
N ASP A 296 -15.35 7.74 3.87
CA ASP A 296 -14.20 8.64 3.74
C ASP A 296 -13.47 8.81 5.07
N PHE A 297 -12.17 9.07 4.96
CA PHE A 297 -11.29 9.40 6.08
C PHE A 297 -10.69 10.79 5.88
N PRO A 298 -10.55 11.61 6.93
CA PRO A 298 -9.88 12.90 6.84
C PRO A 298 -8.35 12.72 6.87
N LEU A 299 -7.80 11.96 5.91
CA LEU A 299 -6.36 11.69 5.85
C LEU A 299 -5.60 12.96 5.43
N PRO A 300 -4.56 13.36 6.16
CA PRO A 300 -3.75 14.52 5.81
C PRO A 300 -2.91 14.25 4.55
N TYR A 301 -2.60 15.33 3.84
CA TYR A 301 -1.63 15.34 2.76
C TYR A 301 -0.27 15.81 3.29
N TYR A 302 0.74 14.97 3.13
CA TYR A 302 2.10 15.26 3.58
C TYR A 302 2.91 15.93 2.48
N TYR A 303 3.60 17.02 2.83
CA TYR A 303 4.53 17.70 1.95
C TYR A 303 5.74 16.81 1.64
N VAL A 304 6.02 16.60 0.37
CA VAL A 304 7.19 15.85 -0.09
C VAL A 304 7.89 16.64 -1.18
N GLU A 305 9.17 16.90 -0.97
CA GLU A 305 10.03 17.53 -1.96
C GLU A 305 10.84 16.45 -2.69
N LYS A 306 10.88 16.55 -4.02
CA LYS A 306 11.65 15.64 -4.88
C LYS A 306 12.47 16.45 -5.88
N GLN A 307 13.52 15.83 -6.40
CA GLN A 307 14.23 16.32 -7.57
C GLN A 307 13.58 15.74 -8.82
N VAL A 308 13.08 16.61 -9.69
CA VAL A 308 12.53 16.27 -11.01
C VAL A 308 13.28 17.09 -12.04
N ASP A 309 13.94 16.43 -12.99
CA ASP A 309 14.82 17.07 -13.98
C ASP A 309 15.85 18.03 -13.35
N GLY A 310 16.42 17.62 -12.21
CA GLY A 310 17.41 18.41 -11.46
C GLY A 310 16.86 19.67 -10.76
N ARG A 311 15.53 19.86 -10.74
CA ARG A 311 14.87 20.99 -10.06
C ARG A 311 13.99 20.50 -8.91
N PRO A 312 13.87 21.29 -7.83
CA PRO A 312 12.97 20.97 -6.73
C PRO A 312 11.52 21.01 -7.21
N ALA A 313 10.79 19.95 -6.90
CA ALA A 313 9.36 19.83 -7.14
C ALA A 313 8.67 19.38 -5.86
N VAL A 314 7.54 20.02 -5.56
CA VAL A 314 6.70 19.72 -4.41
C VAL A 314 5.53 18.84 -4.84
N GLN A 315 5.29 17.80 -4.06
CA GLN A 315 4.11 16.95 -4.16
C GLN A 315 3.53 16.65 -2.78
N PHE A 316 2.26 16.27 -2.75
CA PHE A 316 1.47 16.06 -1.54
C PHE A 316 0.92 14.64 -1.53
N GLU A 317 1.34 13.83 -0.57
CA GLU A 317 1.03 12.40 -0.53
C GLU A 317 0.20 12.03 0.70
N ARG A 318 -0.77 11.13 0.52
CA ARG A 318 -1.47 10.43 1.60
C ARG A 318 -0.81 9.08 1.83
N LEU A 319 -0.86 8.63 3.08
CA LEU A 319 -0.24 7.37 3.51
C LEU A 319 -1.32 6.44 4.04
N VAL A 320 -1.35 5.21 3.54
CA VAL A 320 -2.35 4.20 3.97
C VAL A 320 -2.20 3.84 5.46
N GLY A 321 -1.00 3.95 6.01
CA GLY A 321 -0.74 3.74 7.44
C GLY A 321 -1.57 4.68 8.33
N GLU A 322 -1.93 5.88 7.84
CA GLU A 322 -2.76 6.84 8.58
C GLU A 322 -4.17 6.32 8.87
N LEU A 323 -4.65 5.30 8.15
CA LEU A 323 -5.93 4.66 8.50
C LEU A 323 -5.94 4.17 9.96
N SER A 324 -4.79 3.75 10.48
CA SER A 324 -4.62 3.35 11.89
C SER A 324 -4.83 4.50 12.89
N ALA A 325 -4.71 5.76 12.45
CA ALA A 325 -5.06 6.93 13.24
C ALA A 325 -6.59 7.09 13.38
N HIS A 326 -7.40 6.41 12.55
CA HIS A 326 -8.85 6.55 12.49
C HIS A 326 -9.64 5.28 12.85
N MET A 327 -8.96 4.18 13.13
CA MET A 327 -9.58 2.93 13.61
C MET A 327 -8.64 2.13 14.51
N PRO A 328 -9.15 1.28 15.41
CA PRO A 328 -8.31 0.38 16.19
C PRO A 328 -7.50 -0.57 15.28
N VAL A 329 -6.23 -0.75 15.60
CA VAL A 329 -5.30 -1.60 14.85
C VAL A 329 -4.70 -2.70 15.74
N GLN A 330 -4.56 -3.89 15.19
CA GLN A 330 -3.72 -4.95 15.76
C GLN A 330 -2.38 -4.95 15.03
N PHE A 331 -1.28 -4.74 15.76
CA PHE A 331 0.04 -4.97 15.18
C PHE A 331 0.39 -6.44 15.33
N LEU A 332 0.74 -7.05 14.22
CA LEU A 332 1.07 -8.47 14.14
C LEU A 332 2.54 -8.59 13.74
N GLU A 333 3.38 -9.03 14.66
CA GLU A 333 4.78 -9.33 14.36
C GLU A 333 4.85 -10.61 13.53
N VAL A 334 5.52 -10.55 12.37
CA VAL A 334 5.65 -11.66 11.42
C VAL A 334 7.10 -11.90 11.06
N GLU A 335 7.40 -13.11 10.60
CA GLU A 335 8.75 -13.49 10.20
C GLU A 335 9.20 -12.76 8.94
N ARG A 336 10.29 -11.99 9.06
CA ARG A 336 10.78 -11.12 7.98
C ARG A 336 11.10 -11.89 6.71
N ALA A 337 11.82 -13.00 6.83
CA ALA A 337 12.24 -13.83 5.71
C ALA A 337 11.04 -14.42 4.94
N GLU A 338 9.91 -14.60 5.62
CA GLU A 338 8.70 -15.17 5.03
C GLU A 338 7.73 -14.12 4.50
N ARG A 339 7.71 -12.91 5.09
CA ARG A 339 6.62 -11.94 4.88
C ARG A 339 7.08 -10.58 4.36
N PHE A 340 8.38 -10.28 4.38
CA PHE A 340 8.91 -8.98 3.96
C PHE A 340 10.23 -9.06 3.19
N LEU A 341 10.11 -9.11 1.87
CA LEU A 341 11.23 -9.04 0.92
C LEU A 341 10.90 -8.02 -0.19
N PRO A 342 10.82 -6.72 0.13
CA PRO A 342 10.55 -5.68 -0.86
C PRO A 342 11.75 -5.49 -1.80
N VAL A 343 11.47 -5.13 -3.04
CA VAL A 343 12.48 -4.76 -4.04
C VAL A 343 12.33 -3.28 -4.40
N LYS A 344 13.32 -2.43 -4.08
CA LYS A 344 13.21 -0.99 -4.31
C LYS A 344 13.78 -0.55 -5.66
N ASP A 345 14.86 -1.17 -6.11
CA ASP A 345 15.61 -0.82 -7.32
C ASP A 345 16.25 -2.06 -8.01
N PRO A 346 16.88 -1.90 -9.19
CA PRO A 346 17.46 -3.02 -9.93
C PRO A 346 18.58 -3.75 -9.18
N GLU A 347 19.36 -3.03 -8.37
CA GLU A 347 20.45 -3.61 -7.57
C GLU A 347 19.87 -4.50 -6.47
N ASP A 348 18.86 -4.00 -5.75
CA ASP A 348 18.05 -4.78 -4.80
C ASP A 348 17.49 -6.06 -5.45
N LEU A 349 16.95 -5.94 -6.67
CA LEU A 349 16.39 -7.07 -7.40
C LEU A 349 17.47 -8.12 -7.70
N GLY A 350 18.65 -7.68 -8.17
CA GLY A 350 19.79 -8.55 -8.44
C GLY A 350 20.23 -9.31 -7.18
N ALA A 351 20.44 -8.59 -6.09
CA ALA A 351 20.90 -9.15 -4.82
C ALA A 351 19.88 -10.12 -4.19
N ARG A 352 18.58 -9.84 -4.31
CA ARG A 352 17.51 -10.65 -3.69
C ARG A 352 16.99 -11.77 -4.57
N ARG A 353 17.36 -11.81 -5.86
CA ARG A 353 16.83 -12.79 -6.83
C ARG A 353 16.92 -14.25 -6.37
N PRO A 354 18.04 -14.75 -5.81
CA PRO A 354 18.11 -16.15 -5.36
C PRO A 354 17.12 -16.47 -4.25
N ALA A 355 16.98 -15.56 -3.27
CA ALA A 355 16.04 -15.72 -2.16
C ALA A 355 14.58 -15.63 -2.64
N LEU A 356 14.29 -14.71 -3.56
CA LEU A 356 12.96 -14.59 -4.18
C LEU A 356 12.62 -15.84 -4.98
N GLU A 357 13.53 -16.35 -5.80
CA GLU A 357 13.30 -17.57 -6.58
C GLU A 357 13.03 -18.79 -5.69
N ALA A 358 13.81 -18.97 -4.62
CA ALA A 358 13.59 -20.03 -3.66
C ALA A 358 12.20 -19.91 -2.99
N LEU A 359 11.84 -18.71 -2.53
CA LEU A 359 10.54 -18.44 -1.91
C LEU A 359 9.37 -18.70 -2.87
N LEU A 360 9.47 -18.19 -4.10
CA LEU A 360 8.42 -18.31 -5.11
C LEU A 360 8.23 -19.76 -5.55
N LYS A 361 9.30 -20.55 -5.69
CA LYS A 361 9.23 -21.99 -5.97
C LYS A 361 8.59 -22.76 -4.82
N ALA A 362 9.00 -22.49 -3.58
CA ALA A 362 8.42 -23.12 -2.39
C ALA A 362 6.90 -22.87 -2.27
N ARG A 363 6.43 -21.73 -2.80
CA ARG A 363 5.00 -21.34 -2.83
C ARG A 363 4.29 -21.68 -4.14
N GLN A 364 4.94 -22.41 -5.05
CA GLN A 364 4.40 -22.79 -6.37
C GLN A 364 3.92 -21.58 -7.19
N MET A 365 4.55 -20.41 -6.99
CA MET A 365 4.26 -19.17 -7.71
C MET A 365 5.06 -19.06 -9.01
N ILE A 366 6.06 -19.90 -9.21
CA ILE A 366 6.84 -20.08 -10.44
C ILE A 366 7.16 -21.57 -10.63
N GLY A 367 7.55 -21.94 -11.85
CA GLY A 367 7.93 -23.32 -12.21
C GLY A 367 9.31 -23.76 -11.71
#